data_AF-A0A8T8D917-F1
#
_entry.id   AF-A0A8T8D917-F1
#
_cell.length_a   1.000
_cell.length_b   1.000
_cell.length_c   1.000
_cell.angle_alpha   90.00
_cell.angle_beta   90.00
_cell.angle_gamma   90.00
#
_symmetry.space_group_name_H-M   'P 1'
#
loop_
_entity.id
_entity.type
_entity.pdbx_description
1 polymer ?
#
loop_
_entity_poly.entity_id
_entity_poly.type
_entity_poly.pdbx_seq_one_letter_code
_entity_poly.pdbx_strand_id
1 'polypeptide(L)'
;MRRVSGDPRWWYASAYTAAFFFTGLLVTELFGEIPPDIDLKPFFIPLLFTVTLPARYRWAVALGAAVGEGFGDLIEGYELDDPLGFIGYVLGFAIAGRITGGSAATIGRVALAALAAAVINALPEAAMFYGFGRVTLAEAGVSLLGNILSHGLLLGAAPVWLLAPWFRQAVYDGLGLPREEMKNKPHAVRP
;
A
#
# COMPACT_ATOMS: atom_id res chain seq x y z
N MET A 1 -1.26 1.78 27.77
CA MET A 1 -1.63 2.11 26.36
C MET A 1 -2.02 3.58 26.30
N ARG A 2 -1.22 4.45 25.67
CA ARG A 2 -1.63 5.86 25.43
C ARG A 2 -2.70 5.85 24.34
N ARG A 3 -3.82 6.56 24.56
CA ARG A 3 -4.91 6.68 23.58
C ARG A 3 -4.35 7.24 22.26
N VAL A 4 -4.54 6.49 21.18
CA VAL A 4 -4.18 6.89 19.81
C VAL A 4 -5.13 7.99 19.28
N SER A 5 -6.29 8.18 19.93
CA SER A 5 -7.37 9.08 19.52
C SER A 5 -7.13 10.58 19.78
N GLY A 6 -5.88 11.06 19.71
CA GLY A 6 -5.58 12.47 19.96
C GLY A 6 -4.25 12.98 19.40
N ASP A 7 -3.51 12.16 18.65
CA ASP A 7 -2.30 12.64 17.96
C ASP A 7 -2.66 13.16 16.56
N PRO A 8 -2.59 14.48 16.30
CA PRO A 8 -2.95 15.03 14.98
C PRO A 8 -2.06 14.48 13.86
N ARG A 9 -0.87 13.96 14.18
CA ARG A 9 0.03 13.32 13.21
C ARG A 9 -0.56 12.06 12.59
N TRP A 10 -1.57 11.45 13.22
CA TRP A 10 -2.29 10.34 12.61
C TRP A 10 -3.01 10.79 11.34
N TRP A 11 -3.70 11.94 11.39
CA TRP A 11 -4.37 12.51 10.22
C TRP A 11 -3.36 12.95 9.16
N TYR A 12 -2.23 13.52 9.56
CA TYR A 12 -1.17 13.89 8.61
C TYR A 12 -0.55 12.67 7.93
N ALA A 13 -0.32 11.56 8.65
CA ALA A 13 0.16 10.32 8.04
C ALA A 13 -0.84 9.78 7.01
N SER A 14 -2.14 9.84 7.30
CA SER A 14 -3.19 9.45 6.37
C SER A 14 -3.23 10.37 5.14
N ALA A 15 -3.24 11.69 5.35
CA ALA A 15 -3.29 12.68 4.28
C ALA A 15 -2.05 12.63 3.37
N TYR A 16 -0.85 12.47 3.93
CA TYR A 16 0.36 12.29 3.12
C TYR A 16 0.32 10.97 2.36
N THR A 17 -0.06 9.87 3.00
CA THR A 17 -0.16 8.59 2.29
C THR A 17 -1.13 8.70 1.11
N ALA A 18 -2.31 9.31 1.32
CA ALA A 18 -3.29 9.54 0.27
C ALA A 18 -2.74 10.41 -0.87
N ALA A 19 -2.16 11.57 -0.56
CA ALA A 19 -1.64 12.49 -1.57
C ALA A 19 -0.51 11.88 -2.40
N PHE A 20 0.44 11.20 -1.75
CA PHE A 20 1.55 10.54 -2.47
C PHE A 20 1.06 9.35 -3.28
N PHE A 21 0.15 8.54 -2.75
CA PHE A 21 -0.35 7.37 -3.46
C PHE A 21 -1.20 7.78 -4.66
N PHE A 22 -2.14 8.71 -4.49
CA PHE A 22 -2.91 9.32 -5.58
C PHE A 22 -2.01 9.94 -6.66
N THR A 23 -0.99 10.70 -6.27
CA THR A 23 -0.05 11.26 -7.27
C THR A 23 0.73 10.17 -7.99
N GLY A 24 1.05 9.07 -7.30
CA GLY A 24 1.68 7.90 -7.92
C GLY A 24 0.76 7.23 -8.94
N LEU A 25 -0.51 7.03 -8.57
CA LEU A 25 -1.56 6.46 -9.43
C LEU A 25 -1.69 7.25 -10.73
N LEU A 26 -1.82 8.58 -10.63
CA LEU A 26 -1.85 9.47 -11.79
C LEU A 26 -0.64 9.33 -12.73
N VAL A 27 0.51 8.87 -12.24
CA VAL A 27 1.70 8.64 -13.08
C VAL A 27 1.67 7.24 -13.69
N THR A 28 1.27 6.23 -12.93
CA THR A 28 1.26 4.84 -13.39
C THR A 28 0.12 4.54 -14.33
N GLU A 29 -1.05 5.15 -14.12
CA GLU A 29 -2.24 5.04 -14.99
C GLU A 29 -2.00 5.62 -16.38
N LEU A 30 -1.05 6.57 -16.53
CA LEU A 30 -0.66 7.08 -17.86
C LEU A 30 -0.14 6.00 -18.80
N PHE A 31 0.35 4.88 -18.26
CA PHE A 31 0.83 3.75 -19.04
C PHE A 31 -0.27 2.75 -19.40
N GLY A 32 -1.48 2.94 -18.85
CA GLY A 32 -2.61 2.03 -18.97
C GLY A 32 -2.37 0.68 -18.31
N GLU A 33 -3.36 -0.20 -18.49
CA GLU A 33 -3.33 -1.57 -18.00
C GLU A 33 -2.71 -2.54 -19.00
N ILE A 34 -2.09 -3.60 -18.48
CA ILE A 34 -1.66 -4.73 -19.29
C ILE A 34 -2.83 -5.72 -19.39
N PRO A 35 -3.29 -6.10 -20.60
CA PRO A 35 -4.37 -7.07 -20.74
C PRO A 35 -4.06 -8.41 -20.03
N PRO A 36 -5.05 -9.09 -19.41
CA PRO A 36 -6.49 -8.83 -19.53
C PRO A 36 -7.06 -7.76 -18.59
N ASP A 37 -6.34 -7.40 -17.53
CA ASP A 37 -6.75 -6.49 -16.44
C ASP A 37 -5.63 -6.55 -15.36
N ILE A 38 -4.44 -6.08 -15.72
CA ILE A 38 -3.26 -6.07 -14.84
C ILE A 38 -2.80 -4.63 -14.70
N ASP A 39 -2.98 -4.10 -13.51
CA ASP A 39 -2.65 -2.73 -13.20
C ASP A 39 -1.20 -2.55 -12.77
N LEU A 40 -0.76 -1.31 -12.91
CA LEU A 40 0.53 -0.84 -12.45
C LEU A 40 0.39 0.03 -11.19
N LYS A 41 -0.38 -0.41 -10.18
CA LYS A 41 -0.59 0.41 -8.98
C LYS A 41 0.68 0.50 -8.12
N PRO A 42 1.13 1.70 -7.71
CA PRO A 42 2.42 1.92 -7.05
C PRO A 42 2.37 1.60 -5.55
N PHE A 43 2.08 0.35 -5.20
CA PHE A 43 1.92 -0.14 -3.82
C PHE A 43 3.12 0.15 -2.90
N PHE A 44 4.29 0.37 -3.48
CA PHE A 44 5.49 0.74 -2.75
C PHE A 44 5.30 2.04 -1.97
N ILE A 45 4.44 2.96 -2.41
CA ILE A 45 4.19 4.23 -1.74
C ILE A 45 3.54 4.00 -0.37
N PRO A 46 2.33 3.41 -0.25
CA PRO A 46 1.75 3.11 1.05
C PRO A 46 2.60 2.12 1.86
N LEU A 47 3.30 1.18 1.22
CA LEU A 47 4.24 0.29 1.92
C LEU A 47 5.42 1.05 2.53
N LEU A 48 5.96 2.07 1.86
CA LEU A 48 7.04 2.91 2.38
C LEU A 48 6.62 3.59 3.69
N PHE A 49 5.40 4.15 3.75
CA PHE A 49 4.85 4.67 5.00
C PHE A 49 4.67 3.57 6.05
N THR A 50 4.16 2.40 5.63
CA THR A 50 3.94 1.24 6.51
C THR A 50 5.21 0.75 7.19
N VAL A 51 6.33 0.66 6.46
CA VAL A 51 7.60 0.14 6.98
C VAL A 51 8.43 1.20 7.72
N THR A 52 8.14 2.48 7.50
CA THR A 52 8.87 3.59 8.14
C THR A 52 8.20 4.06 9.42
N LEU A 53 6.87 4.14 9.44
CA LEU A 53 6.13 4.66 10.58
C LEU A 53 6.01 3.64 11.73
N PRO A 54 5.88 4.13 12.98
CA PRO A 54 5.52 3.28 14.09
C PRO A 54 4.18 2.56 13.85
N ALA A 55 4.06 1.31 14.32
CA ALA A 55 2.88 0.46 14.08
C ALA A 55 1.53 1.07 14.50
N ARG A 56 1.54 2.06 15.42
CA ARG A 56 0.33 2.82 15.82
C ARG A 56 -0.32 3.60 14.66
N TYR A 57 0.44 3.89 13.60
CA TYR A 57 -0.04 4.59 12.40
C TYR A 57 -0.51 3.66 11.28
N ARG A 58 -0.48 2.33 11.44
CA ARG A 58 -0.86 1.39 10.38
C ARG A 58 -2.24 1.68 9.77
N TRP A 59 -3.19 2.06 10.61
CA TRP A 59 -4.55 2.38 10.17
C TRP A 59 -4.64 3.74 9.48
N ALA A 60 -3.75 4.68 9.83
CA ALA A 60 -3.65 5.96 9.13
C ALA A 60 -3.17 5.74 7.70
N VAL A 61 -2.11 4.94 7.55
CA VAL A 61 -1.54 4.58 6.25
C VAL A 61 -2.56 3.80 5.42
N ALA A 62 -3.23 2.81 6.01
CA ALA A 62 -4.24 2.04 5.31
C ALA A 62 -5.44 2.87 4.84
N LEU A 63 -5.94 3.77 5.70
CA LEU A 63 -6.98 4.72 5.31
C LEU A 63 -6.48 5.69 4.23
N GLY A 64 -5.25 6.17 4.35
CA GLY A 64 -4.65 7.03 3.34
C GLY A 64 -4.52 6.35 1.98
N ALA A 65 -4.12 5.07 1.95
CA ALA A 65 -4.05 4.30 0.71
C ALA A 65 -5.43 4.17 0.05
N ALA A 66 -6.45 3.79 0.82
CA ALA A 66 -7.82 3.64 0.31
C ALA A 66 -8.43 4.98 -0.16
N VAL A 67 -8.15 6.08 0.55
CA VAL A 67 -8.57 7.42 0.12
C VAL A 67 -7.82 7.87 -1.14
N GLY A 68 -6.52 7.57 -1.23
CA GLY A 68 -5.72 7.88 -2.41
C GLY A 68 -6.24 7.17 -3.65
N GLU A 69 -6.52 5.87 -3.54
CA GLU A 69 -7.17 5.08 -4.60
C GLU A 69 -8.54 5.65 -4.94
N GLY A 70 -9.42 5.81 -3.96
CA GLY A 70 -10.79 6.26 -4.22
C GLY A 70 -10.87 7.64 -4.87
N PHE A 71 -9.83 8.48 -4.76
CA PHE A 71 -9.74 9.70 -5.57
C PHE A 71 -9.34 9.45 -7.02
N GLY A 72 -8.48 8.45 -7.28
CA GLY A 72 -8.19 7.92 -8.63
C GLY A 72 -9.46 7.40 -9.29
N ASP A 73 -10.17 6.49 -8.61
CA ASP A 73 -11.42 5.87 -9.11
C ASP A 73 -12.47 6.93 -9.49
N LEU A 74 -12.60 8.00 -8.69
CA LEU A 74 -13.51 9.11 -8.99
C LEU A 74 -13.15 9.89 -10.25
N ILE A 75 -11.87 9.93 -10.63
CA ILE A 75 -11.40 10.60 -11.84
C ILE A 75 -11.58 9.69 -13.06
N GLU A 76 -11.31 8.39 -12.91
CA GLU A 76 -11.42 7.41 -14.00
C GLU A 76 -12.88 7.08 -14.33
N GLY A 77 -13.75 7.17 -13.32
CA GLY A 77 -15.19 6.97 -13.46
C GLY A 77 -15.64 5.77 -12.64
N TYR A 78 -16.15 6.08 -11.45
CA TYR A 78 -16.51 5.11 -10.41
C TYR A 78 -17.17 3.81 -10.93
N GLU A 79 -16.59 2.67 -10.58
CA GLU A 79 -17.01 1.33 -10.96
C GLU A 79 -17.74 0.59 -9.81
N LEU A 80 -18.27 -0.59 -10.12
CA LEU A 80 -19.10 -1.34 -9.17
C LEU A 80 -18.28 -2.04 -8.07
N ASP A 81 -17.01 -2.29 -8.34
CA ASP A 81 -16.06 -2.96 -7.46
C ASP A 81 -15.22 -2.01 -6.60
N ASP A 82 -15.19 -0.71 -6.89
CA ASP A 82 -14.54 0.33 -6.07
C ASP A 82 -14.87 0.25 -4.56
N PRO A 83 -16.12 0.01 -4.10
CA PRO A 83 -16.36 -0.12 -2.67
C PRO A 83 -15.61 -1.31 -2.04
N LEU A 84 -15.47 -2.40 -2.79
CA LEU A 84 -14.73 -3.58 -2.35
C LEU A 84 -13.22 -3.33 -2.45
N GLY A 85 -12.77 -2.66 -3.50
CA GLY A 85 -11.41 -2.15 -3.65
C GLY A 85 -11.00 -1.33 -2.43
N PHE A 86 -11.78 -0.30 -2.06
CA PHE A 86 -11.54 0.54 -0.89
C PHE A 86 -11.36 -0.28 0.40
N ILE A 87 -12.22 -1.27 0.64
CA ILE A 87 -12.11 -2.17 1.80
C ILE A 87 -10.84 -3.03 1.71
N GLY A 88 -10.52 -3.53 0.51
CA GLY A 88 -9.28 -4.24 0.19
C GLY A 88 -8.05 -3.42 0.58
N TYR A 89 -8.02 -2.14 0.21
CA TYR A 89 -6.92 -1.23 0.54
C TYR A 89 -6.76 -1.06 2.05
N VAL A 90 -7.88 -0.79 2.75
CA VAL A 90 -7.85 -0.64 4.22
C VAL A 90 -7.35 -1.91 4.90
N LEU A 91 -7.86 -3.08 4.53
CA LEU A 91 -7.48 -4.34 5.18
C LEU A 91 -6.08 -4.79 4.79
N GLY A 92 -5.74 -4.71 3.50
CA GLY A 92 -4.46 -5.11 2.93
C GLY A 92 -3.30 -4.36 3.58
N PHE A 93 -3.38 -3.03 3.63
CA PHE A 93 -2.33 -2.21 4.23
C PHE A 93 -2.32 -2.25 5.76
N ALA A 94 -3.47 -2.43 6.41
CA ALA A 94 -3.49 -2.65 7.85
C ALA A 94 -2.81 -3.98 8.25
N ILE A 95 -3.01 -5.04 7.47
CA ILE A 95 -2.35 -6.33 7.62
C ILE A 95 -0.86 -6.22 7.29
N ALA A 96 -0.48 -5.51 6.23
CA ALA A 96 0.92 -5.22 5.92
C ALA A 96 1.63 -4.51 7.09
N GLY A 97 0.98 -3.52 7.72
CA GLY A 97 1.48 -2.85 8.93
C GLY A 97 1.59 -3.78 10.14
N ARG A 98 0.73 -4.79 10.24
CA ARG A 98 0.84 -5.82 11.29
C ARG A 98 2.04 -6.73 11.05
N ILE A 99 2.29 -7.16 9.82
CA ILE A 99 3.38 -8.08 9.42
C ILE A 99 4.75 -7.43 9.61
N THR A 100 4.89 -6.19 9.14
CA THR A 100 6.12 -5.41 9.28
C THR A 100 6.41 -5.10 10.74
N GLY A 101 5.37 -4.86 11.54
CA GLY A 101 5.49 -4.51 12.95
C GLY A 101 5.93 -3.06 13.18
N GLY A 102 5.88 -2.23 12.12
CA GLY A 102 6.43 -0.88 12.10
C GLY A 102 7.94 -0.87 11.83
N SER A 103 8.53 0.33 11.95
CA SER A 103 9.93 0.68 11.67
C SER A 103 10.96 -0.47 11.71
N ALA A 104 11.68 -0.64 10.58
CA ALA A 104 12.81 -1.57 10.37
C ALA A 104 12.44 -3.06 10.19
N ALA A 105 11.47 -3.32 9.32
CA ALA A 105 11.19 -4.67 8.82
C ALA A 105 12.36 -5.24 8.01
N THR A 106 12.60 -6.55 8.13
CA THR A 106 13.53 -7.28 7.25
C THR A 106 12.95 -7.38 5.84
N ILE A 107 13.81 -7.61 4.83
CA ILE A 107 13.37 -7.77 3.44
C ILE A 107 12.27 -8.83 3.29
N GLY A 108 12.39 -9.95 3.99
CA GLY A 108 11.38 -11.02 3.96
C GLY A 108 10.03 -10.59 4.54
N ARG A 109 10.02 -9.74 5.58
CA ARG A 109 8.77 -9.18 6.13
C ARG A 109 8.17 -8.13 5.21
N VAL A 110 8.99 -7.32 4.54
CA VAL A 110 8.53 -6.36 3.53
C VAL A 110 7.88 -7.11 2.37
N ALA A 111 8.55 -8.14 1.84
CA ALA A 111 8.01 -8.97 0.76
C ALA A 111 6.70 -9.66 1.16
N LEU A 112 6.65 -10.26 2.35
CA LEU A 112 5.42 -10.89 2.85
C LEU A 112 4.27 -9.88 3.04
N ALA A 113 4.59 -8.68 3.54
CA ALA A 113 3.59 -7.62 3.73
C ALA A 113 3.05 -7.11 2.40
N ALA A 114 3.91 -6.93 1.41
CA ALA A 114 3.53 -6.49 0.08
C ALA A 114 2.67 -7.54 -0.64
N LEU A 115 3.08 -8.81 -0.61
CA LEU A 115 2.29 -9.92 -1.15
C LEU A 115 0.94 -10.06 -0.45
N ALA A 116 0.88 -9.94 0.87
CA ALA A 116 -0.38 -10.01 1.61
C ALA A 116 -1.33 -8.87 1.20
N ALA A 117 -0.83 -7.63 1.10
CA ALA A 117 -1.64 -6.51 0.64
C ALA A 117 -2.13 -6.69 -0.80
N ALA A 118 -1.25 -7.18 -1.70
CA ALA A 118 -1.60 -7.42 -3.10
C ALA A 118 -2.68 -8.52 -3.23
N VAL A 119 -2.53 -9.64 -2.51
CA VAL A 119 -3.53 -10.73 -2.50
C VAL A 119 -4.89 -10.23 -1.98
N ILE A 120 -4.90 -9.43 -0.92
CA ILE A 120 -6.16 -8.93 -0.32
C ILE A 120 -6.91 -7.98 -1.26
N ASN A 121 -6.19 -7.22 -2.09
CA ASN A 121 -6.80 -6.33 -3.09
C ASN A 121 -7.20 -7.08 -4.37
N ALA A 122 -6.29 -7.86 -4.94
CA ALA A 122 -6.48 -8.51 -6.23
C ALA A 122 -7.54 -9.62 -6.19
N LEU A 123 -7.79 -10.25 -5.03
CA LEU A 123 -8.80 -11.31 -4.90
C LEU A 123 -10.24 -10.79 -5.13
N PRO A 124 -10.73 -9.76 -4.41
CA PRO A 124 -12.01 -9.13 -4.71
C PRO A 124 -12.11 -8.60 -6.13
N GLU A 125 -11.08 -7.92 -6.63
CA GLU A 125 -11.02 -7.34 -7.98
C GLU A 125 -11.18 -8.42 -9.05
N ALA A 126 -10.35 -9.47 -9.03
CA ALA A 126 -10.48 -10.58 -9.98
C ALA A 126 -11.82 -11.32 -9.88
N ALA A 127 -12.41 -11.40 -8.68
CA ALA A 127 -13.75 -11.99 -8.50
C ALA A 127 -14.85 -11.12 -9.13
N MET A 128 -14.73 -9.80 -9.04
CA MET A 128 -15.63 -8.84 -9.67
C MET A 128 -15.44 -8.81 -11.18
N PHE A 129 -14.19 -8.79 -11.66
CA PHE A 129 -13.82 -8.91 -13.06
C PHE A 129 -14.43 -10.17 -13.69
N TYR A 130 -14.31 -11.34 -13.03
CA TYR A 130 -14.97 -12.57 -13.48
C TYR A 130 -16.51 -12.49 -13.44
N GLY A 131 -17.06 -11.97 -12.34
CA GLY A 131 -18.50 -11.94 -12.11
C GLY A 131 -19.27 -10.97 -13.02
N PHE A 132 -18.63 -9.87 -13.43
CA PHE A 132 -19.29 -8.76 -14.12
C PHE A 132 -18.63 -8.38 -15.46
N GLY A 133 -17.34 -8.65 -15.65
CA GLY A 133 -16.56 -8.27 -16.85
C GLY A 133 -16.77 -9.17 -18.08
N ARG A 134 -17.61 -10.21 -18.00
CA ARG A 134 -17.85 -11.20 -19.07
C ARG A 134 -16.58 -11.89 -19.58
N VAL A 135 -15.62 -12.10 -18.68
CA VAL A 135 -14.34 -12.76 -18.98
C VAL A 135 -14.37 -14.23 -18.57
N THR A 136 -13.42 -15.00 -19.10
CA THR A 136 -13.22 -16.40 -18.71
C THR A 136 -12.54 -16.51 -17.34
N LEU A 137 -12.69 -17.68 -16.70
CA LEU A 137 -11.97 -17.97 -15.45
C LEU A 137 -10.45 -17.93 -15.62
N ALA A 138 -9.95 -18.25 -16.82
CA ALA A 138 -8.53 -18.19 -17.14
C ALA A 138 -8.03 -16.74 -17.17
N GLU A 139 -8.77 -15.82 -17.80
CA GLU A 139 -8.44 -14.40 -17.84
C GLU A 139 -8.46 -13.79 -16.43
N ALA A 140 -9.49 -14.09 -15.63
CA ALA A 140 -9.55 -13.66 -14.23
C ALA A 140 -8.38 -14.22 -13.39
N GLY A 141 -7.96 -15.46 -13.64
CA GLY A 141 -6.79 -16.05 -12.99
C GLY A 141 -5.47 -15.36 -13.38
N VAL A 142 -5.35 -14.93 -14.64
CA VAL A 142 -4.19 -14.16 -15.12
C VAL A 142 -4.18 -12.75 -14.54
N SER A 143 -5.33 -12.06 -14.49
CA SER A 143 -5.48 -10.75 -13.81
C SER A 143 -5.05 -10.87 -12.34
N LEU A 144 -5.63 -11.82 -11.59
CA LEU A 144 -5.28 -12.07 -10.18
C LEU A 144 -3.77 -12.26 -9.97
N LEU A 145 -3.15 -13.17 -10.73
CA LEU A 145 -1.72 -13.44 -10.60
C LEU A 145 -0.87 -12.25 -11.05
N GLY A 146 -1.26 -11.58 -12.13
CA GLY A 146 -0.63 -10.37 -12.64
C GLY A 146 -0.60 -9.28 -11.59
N ASN A 147 -1.74 -8.95 -11.00
CA ASN A 147 -1.89 -7.95 -9.95
C ASN A 147 -1.15 -8.33 -8.65
N ILE A 148 -1.12 -9.61 -8.27
CA ILE A 148 -0.30 -10.05 -7.12
C ILE A 148 1.19 -9.79 -7.38
N LEU A 149 1.67 -10.07 -8.59
CA LEU A 149 3.08 -9.91 -8.95
C LEU A 149 3.46 -8.44 -9.17
N SER A 150 2.62 -7.68 -9.88
CA SER A 150 2.83 -6.25 -10.14
C SER A 150 2.79 -5.48 -8.83
N HIS A 151 1.69 -5.55 -8.07
CA HIS A 151 1.49 -4.79 -6.84
C HIS A 151 2.38 -5.32 -5.70
N GLY A 152 2.51 -6.65 -5.56
CA GLY A 152 3.21 -7.25 -4.44
C GLY A 152 4.74 -7.21 -4.58
N LEU A 153 5.27 -7.49 -5.77
CA LEU A 153 6.71 -7.63 -5.96
C LEU A 153 7.30 -6.44 -6.72
N LEU A 154 6.86 -6.21 -7.95
CA LEU A 154 7.48 -5.27 -8.89
C LEU A 154 7.32 -3.82 -8.44
N LEU A 155 6.11 -3.43 -8.10
CA LEU A 155 5.71 -2.11 -7.63
C LEU A 155 5.42 -2.08 -6.14
N GLY A 156 5.77 -3.14 -5.41
CA GLY A 156 5.62 -3.25 -3.96
C GLY A 156 6.97 -3.46 -3.27
N ALA A 157 7.34 -4.71 -3.06
CA ALA A 157 8.51 -5.08 -2.26
C ALA A 157 9.84 -4.54 -2.82
N ALA A 158 10.06 -4.62 -4.14
CA ALA A 158 11.34 -4.23 -4.74
C ALA A 158 11.64 -2.73 -4.59
N PRO A 159 10.72 -1.79 -4.91
CA PRO A 159 10.98 -0.38 -4.69
C PRO A 159 11.05 -0.01 -3.21
N VAL A 160 10.24 -0.64 -2.33
CA VAL A 160 10.33 -0.39 -0.88
C VAL A 160 11.72 -0.74 -0.35
N TRP A 161 12.27 -1.89 -0.75
CA TRP A 161 13.59 -2.32 -0.32
C TRP A 161 14.67 -1.30 -0.68
N LEU A 162 14.58 -0.75 -1.90
CA LEU A 162 15.50 0.28 -2.36
C LEU A 162 15.26 1.60 -1.61
N LEU A 163 14.03 2.09 -1.56
CA LEU A 163 13.71 3.47 -1.18
C LEU A 163 13.56 3.70 0.32
N ALA A 164 13.25 2.68 1.11
CA ALA A 164 12.95 2.82 2.55
C ALA A 164 14.04 3.54 3.37
N PRO A 165 15.35 3.31 3.15
CA PRO A 165 16.41 4.00 3.90
C PRO A 165 16.36 5.52 3.74
N TRP A 166 16.12 6.02 2.52
CA TRP A 166 16.06 7.45 2.24
C TRP A 166 14.72 8.06 2.63
N PHE A 167 13.62 7.31 2.45
CA PHE A 167 12.27 7.78 2.73
C PHE A 167 12.04 8.01 4.24
N ARG A 168 12.65 7.19 5.09
CA ARG A 168 12.43 7.23 6.55
C ARG A 168 12.71 8.60 7.15
N GLN A 169 13.83 9.23 6.77
CA GLN A 169 14.22 10.52 7.31
C GLN A 169 13.22 11.62 6.90
N ALA A 170 12.82 11.65 5.62
CA ALA A 170 11.88 12.61 5.10
C ALA A 170 10.50 12.52 5.77
N VAL A 171 9.99 11.31 6.01
CA VAL A 171 8.71 11.09 6.69
C VAL A 171 8.75 11.58 8.14
N TYR A 172 9.82 11.29 8.87
CA TYR A 172 9.94 11.71 10.27
C TYR A 172 10.03 13.24 10.39
N ASP A 173 10.83 13.87 9.53
CA ASP A 173 10.94 15.34 9.51
C ASP A 173 9.61 15.99 9.07
N GLY A 174 8.95 15.46 8.04
CA GLY A 174 7.68 15.97 7.52
C GLY A 174 6.48 15.82 8.47
N LEU A 175 6.50 14.82 9.34
CA LEU A 175 5.46 14.59 10.37
C LEU A 175 5.84 15.14 11.75
N GLY A 176 7.03 15.71 11.92
CA GLY A 176 7.52 16.16 13.24
C GLY A 176 7.60 15.03 14.26
N LEU A 177 8.02 13.83 13.84
CA LEU A 177 8.20 12.69 14.74
C LEU A 177 9.56 12.75 15.43
N PRO A 178 9.67 12.39 16.72
CA PRO A 178 10.95 12.39 17.42
C PRO A 178 11.95 11.43 16.76
N ARG A 179 13.16 11.92 16.43
CA ARG A 179 14.23 11.09 15.83
C ARG A 179 14.66 9.93 16.73
N GLU A 180 14.42 9.99 18.03
CA GLU A 180 14.66 8.86 18.93
C GLU A 180 13.74 7.67 18.67
N GLU A 181 12.51 7.90 18.16
CA GLU A 181 11.64 6.83 17.66
C GLU A 181 12.17 6.22 16.35
N MET A 182 13.09 6.90 15.66
CA MET A 182 13.77 6.37 14.46
C MET A 182 14.93 5.44 14.84
N LYS A 183 15.62 5.68 15.96
CA LYS A 183 16.75 4.86 16.41
C LYS A 183 16.32 3.55 17.07
N ASN A 184 15.08 3.48 17.56
CA ASN A 184 14.54 2.26 18.17
C ASN A 184 14.20 1.20 17.10
N LYS A 185 15.19 0.31 16.89
CA LYS A 185 15.27 -0.88 16.03
C LYS A 185 15.38 -0.56 14.52
N PRO A 186 16.50 -0.99 13.92
CA PRO A 186 16.69 -2.35 13.44
C PRO A 186 17.50 -3.18 14.43
N HIS A 187 17.17 -4.47 14.58
CA HIS A 187 18.27 -5.42 14.79
C HIS A 187 19.16 -5.23 13.58
N ALA A 188 20.38 -4.74 13.83
CA ALA A 188 21.39 -4.55 12.81
C ALA A 188 21.33 -5.73 11.84
N VAL A 189 21.01 -5.46 10.57
CA VAL A 189 21.45 -6.33 9.51
C VAL A 189 22.97 -6.21 9.56
N ARG A 190 23.60 -7.08 10.36
CA ARG A 190 25.01 -7.35 10.15
C ARG A 190 25.09 -8.05 8.79
N PRO A 191 26.01 -7.62 7.93
CA PRO A 191 26.26 -8.31 6.66
C PRO A 191 26.56 -9.79 6.89
#